data_AF-A0ABC8KDE8-F1
#
_entry.id   AF-A0ABC8KDE8-F1
#
_cell.length_a   1.000
_cell.length_b   1.000
_cell.length_c   1.000
_cell.angle_alpha   90.00
_cell.angle_beta   90.00
_cell.angle_gamma   90.00
#
_symmetry.space_group_name_H-M   'P 1'
#
loop_
_entity.id
_entity.type
_entity.pdbx_description
1 polymer ?
#
loop_
_entity_poly.entity_id
_entity_poly.type
_entity_poly.pdbx_seq_one_letter_code
_entity_poly.pdbx_strand_id
1 'polypeptide(L)'
;MSGPNPVLVYLPTGEVVSSTSSLQGSLKNSGWEMGNGGEPDRVLYIKPPSGPSDLFEERISIPLAFSKLTSVDMYDIVLKNPNSFTVRFN
;
A
#
# COMPACT_ATOMS: atom_id res chain seq x y z
N MET A 1 8.41 0.39 -25.90
CA MET A 1 8.72 -0.93 -25.31
C MET A 1 8.10 -0.97 -23.94
N SER A 2 6.98 -1.67 -23.74
CA SER A 2 6.46 -1.92 -22.39
C SER A 2 7.24 -3.08 -21.81
N GLY A 3 8.12 -2.81 -20.85
CA GLY A 3 8.71 -3.86 -20.03
C GLY A 3 7.63 -4.61 -19.23
N PRO A 4 8.00 -5.68 -18.52
CA PRO A 4 7.05 -6.41 -17.69
C PRO A 4 6.39 -5.46 -16.68
N ASN A 5 5.05 -5.56 -16.57
CA ASN A 5 4.29 -4.70 -15.66
C ASN A 5 4.50 -5.19 -14.23
N PRO A 6 4.92 -4.31 -13.30
CA PRO A 6 5.07 -4.71 -11.91
C PRO A 6 3.71 -5.04 -11.30
N VAL A 7 3.68 -6.07 -10.44
CA VAL A 7 2.52 -6.48 -9.66
C VAL A 7 2.86 -6.44 -8.18
N LEU A 8 1.90 -5.98 -7.38
CA LEU A 8 2.00 -5.98 -5.92
C LEU A 8 1.51 -7.33 -5.38
N VAL A 9 2.29 -7.98 -4.53
CA VAL A 9 2.00 -9.29 -3.93
C VAL A 9 1.90 -9.17 -2.42
N TYR A 10 0.84 -9.73 -1.83
CA TYR A 10 0.66 -9.78 -0.39
C TYR A 10 1.29 -11.06 0.19
N LEU A 11 2.43 -10.91 0.86
CA LEU A 11 3.30 -12.01 1.29
C LEU A 11 2.60 -13.06 2.18
N PRO A 12 1.72 -12.72 3.14
CA PRO A 12 1.05 -13.72 3.98
C PRO A 12 0.20 -14.74 3.21
N THR A 13 -0.28 -14.38 2.02
CA THR A 13 -1.09 -15.27 1.16
C THR A 13 -0.37 -15.71 -0.11
N GLY A 14 0.68 -14.98 -0.52
CA GLY A 14 1.32 -15.15 -1.81
C GLY A 14 0.51 -14.64 -3.01
N GLU A 15 -0.69 -14.10 -2.78
CA GLU A 15 -1.60 -13.67 -3.84
C GLU A 15 -1.23 -12.29 -4.39
N VAL A 16 -1.49 -12.10 -5.69
CA VAL A 16 -1.41 -10.79 -6.34
C VAL A 16 -2.57 -9.93 -5.86
N VAL A 17 -2.24 -8.74 -5.36
CA VAL A 17 -3.23 -7.71 -5.06
C VAL A 17 -3.84 -7.23 -6.38
N SER A 18 -5.15 -7.41 -6.54
CA SER A 18 -5.83 -7.23 -7.83
C SER A 18 -6.98 -6.21 -7.79
N SER A 19 -7.27 -5.65 -6.62
CA SER A 19 -8.35 -4.69 -6.43
C SER A 19 -8.09 -3.76 -5.25
N THR A 20 -8.73 -2.57 -5.25
CA THR A 20 -8.66 -1.64 -4.12
C THR A 20 -9.10 -2.33 -2.83
N SER A 21 -10.19 -3.09 -2.84
CA SER A 21 -10.68 -3.79 -1.64
C SER A 21 -9.67 -4.81 -1.09
N SER A 22 -9.01 -5.59 -1.95
CA SER A 22 -7.93 -6.51 -1.53
C SER A 22 -6.76 -5.77 -0.87
N LEU A 23 -6.31 -4.65 -1.48
CA LEU A 23 -5.25 -3.82 -0.91
C LEU A 23 -5.64 -3.23 0.45
N GLN A 24 -6.87 -2.71 0.57
CA GLN A 24 -7.38 -2.15 1.82
C GLN A 24 -7.47 -3.21 2.92
N GLY A 25 -7.91 -4.43 2.60
CA GLY A 25 -7.94 -5.53 3.54
C GLY A 25 -6.54 -5.90 4.05
N SER A 26 -5.58 -6.02 3.14
CA SER A 26 -4.18 -6.30 3.49
C SER A 26 -3.56 -5.18 4.33
N LEU A 27 -3.81 -3.91 4.00
CA LEU A 27 -3.32 -2.76 4.77
C LEU A 27 -3.92 -2.74 6.19
N LYS A 28 -5.22 -2.98 6.34
CA LYS A 28 -5.87 -3.10 7.65
C LYS A 28 -5.26 -4.22 8.49
N ASN A 29 -5.01 -5.39 7.89
CA ASN A 29 -4.35 -6.51 8.57
C ASN A 29 -2.91 -6.17 9.01
N SER A 30 -2.24 -5.24 8.31
CA SER A 30 -0.91 -4.72 8.66
C SER A 30 -0.94 -3.53 9.65
N GLY A 31 -2.11 -3.18 10.18
CA GLY A 31 -2.30 -2.14 11.20
C GLY A 31 -2.47 -0.73 10.66
N TRP A 32 -2.80 -0.57 9.37
CA TRP A 32 -3.11 0.73 8.79
C TRP A 32 -4.59 1.09 8.96
N GLU A 33 -4.84 2.35 9.26
CA GLU A 33 -6.17 2.94 9.42
C GLU A 33 -6.43 3.95 8.32
N MET A 34 -7.70 4.17 7.97
CA MET A 34 -8.04 5.24 7.03
C MET A 34 -7.86 6.59 7.72
N GLY A 35 -6.99 7.42 7.15
CA GLY A 35 -6.75 8.78 7.60
C GLY A 35 -7.81 9.76 7.08
N ASN A 36 -7.88 10.93 7.73
CA ASN A 36 -8.67 12.05 7.24
C ASN A 36 -7.82 12.92 6.30
N GLY A 37 -8.41 13.35 5.19
CA GLY A 37 -7.76 14.18 4.18
C GLY A 37 -7.13 13.38 3.03
N GLY A 38 -6.50 14.10 2.10
CA GLY A 38 -5.95 13.54 0.87
C GLY A 38 -6.41 14.30 -0.37
N GLU A 39 -5.90 13.89 -1.53
CA GLU A 39 -6.36 14.40 -2.82
C GLU A 39 -7.73 13.79 -3.17
N PRO A 40 -8.56 14.48 -3.98
CA PRO A 40 -9.93 14.02 -4.27
C PRO A 40 -10.05 12.61 -4.83
N ASP A 41 -9.01 12.09 -5.50
CA ASP A 41 -8.99 10.78 -6.12
C ASP A 41 -8.08 9.76 -5.41
N ARG A 42 -7.68 10.07 -4.17
CA ARG A 42 -6.79 9.24 -3.35
C ARG A 42 -7.33 9.03 -1.94
N VAL A 43 -6.94 7.92 -1.33
CA VAL A 43 -7.24 7.56 0.05
C VAL A 43 -5.95 7.59 0.85
N LEU A 44 -5.95 8.34 1.95
CA LEU A 44 -4.86 8.35 2.91
C LEU A 44 -5.04 7.20 3.91
N TYR A 45 -3.97 6.44 4.13
CA TYR A 45 -3.82 5.47 5.19
C TYR A 45 -2.76 5.98 6.15
N ILE A 46 -3.05 5.89 7.45
CA ILE A 46 -2.13 6.25 8.52
C ILE A 46 -1.83 5.03 9.37
N LYS A 47 -0.61 4.93 9.88
CA LYS A 47 -0.25 3.95 10.88
C LYS A 47 0.14 4.68 12.15
N PRO A 48 -0.56 4.46 13.27
CA PRO A 48 -0.20 5.07 14.54
C PRO A 48 1.24 4.71 14.91
N PRO A 49 1.97 5.61 15.58
CA PRO A 49 3.27 5.30 16.16
C PRO A 49 3.18 4.04 17.03
N SER A 50 4.08 3.09 16.81
CA SER A 50 4.05 1.80 17.51
C SER A 50 4.80 1.83 18.85
N GLY A 51 5.59 2.89 19.10
CA GLY A 51 6.30 3.09 20.34
C GLY A 51 6.76 4.53 20.57
N PRO A 52 7.33 4.83 21.76
CA PRO A 52 7.74 6.19 22.15
C PRO A 52 8.92 6.76 21.33
N SER A 53 9.61 5.91 20.57
CA SER A 53 10.67 6.31 19.64
C SER A 53 10.16 6.67 18.23
N ASP A 54 8.91 6.32 17.90
CA ASP A 54 8.31 6.65 16.60
C ASP A 54 7.75 8.08 16.68
N LEU A 55 8.58 9.06 16.33
CA LEU A 55 8.21 10.48 16.39
C LEU A 55 7.31 10.94 15.23
N PHE A 56 7.05 10.07 14.24
CA PHE A 56 6.32 10.42 13.03
C PHE A 56 5.26 9.38 12.69
N GLU A 57 4.06 9.85 12.34
CA GLU A 57 3.01 9.02 11.78
C GLU A 57 3.40 8.59 10.35
N GLU A 58 3.42 7.28 10.09
CA GLU A 58 3.60 6.81 8.73
C GLU A 58 2.31 7.01 7.93
N ARG A 59 2.46 7.34 6.64
CA ARG A 59 1.34 7.63 5.75
C ARG A 59 1.53 6.97 4.40
N ILE A 60 0.49 6.34 3.88
CA ILE A 60 0.42 5.83 2.51
C ILE A 60 -0.76 6.51 1.84
N SER A 61 -0.57 7.05 0.64
CA SER A 61 -1.68 7.54 -0.18
C SER A 61 -1.86 6.58 -1.35
N ILE A 62 -3.06 6.02 -1.53
CA ILE A 62 -3.36 5.13 -2.66
C ILE A 62 -4.47 5.74 -3.53
N PRO A 63 -4.47 5.50 -4.85
CA PRO A 63 -5.58 5.93 -5.70
C PRO A 63 -6.87 5.18 -5.35
N LEU A 64 -8.02 5.85 -5.49
CA LEU A 64 -9.35 5.23 -5.33
C LEU A 64 -9.58 4.12 -6.35
N ALA A 65 -9.23 4.39 -7.61
CA ALA A 65 -9.34 3.43 -8.69
C ALA A 65 -8.06 2.59 -8.77
N PHE A 66 -8.18 1.27 -8.59
CA PHE A 66 -7.03 0.35 -8.63
C PHE A 66 -6.25 0.41 -9.94
N SER A 67 -6.92 0.68 -11.06
CA SER A 67 -6.29 0.85 -12.37
C SER A 67 -5.32 2.03 -12.46
N LYS A 68 -5.39 2.97 -11.52
CA LYS A 68 -4.46 4.10 -11.40
C LYS A 68 -3.25 3.79 -10.50
N LEU A 69 -3.18 2.61 -9.87
CA LEU A 69 -2.08 2.25 -8.99
C LEU A 69 -0.77 2.19 -9.78
N THR A 70 0.15 3.09 -9.47
CA THR A 70 1.44 3.21 -10.14
C THR A 70 2.50 2.36 -9.46
N SER A 71 3.62 2.12 -10.15
CA SER A 71 4.79 1.48 -9.53
C SER A 71 5.34 2.30 -8.36
N VAL A 72 5.25 3.64 -8.41
CA VAL A 72 5.64 4.52 -7.30
C VAL A 72 4.78 4.23 -6.06
N ASP A 73 3.46 4.13 -6.23
CA ASP A 73 2.55 3.76 -5.14
C ASP A 73 2.88 2.36 -4.59
N MET A 74 3.16 1.39 -5.46
CA MET A 74 3.52 0.03 -5.05
C MET A 74 4.81 0.00 -4.22
N TYR A 75 5.85 0.72 -4.64
CA TYR A 75 7.10 0.78 -3.89
C TYR A 75 6.96 1.55 -2.57
N ASP A 76 6.12 2.59 -2.52
CA ASP A 76 5.81 3.28 -1.26
C ASP A 76 5.16 2.35 -0.24
N ILE A 77 4.22 1.50 -0.69
CA ILE A 77 3.60 0.46 0.14
C ILE A 77 4.64 -0.54 0.64
N VAL A 78 5.54 -1.03 -0.23
CA VAL A 78 6.58 -2.00 0.14
C VAL A 78 7.58 -1.41 1.13
N LEU A 79 8.04 -0.17 0.93
CA LEU A 79 8.99 0.47 1.83
C LEU A 79 8.45 0.61 3.25
N LYS A 80 7.15 0.89 3.38
CA LYS A 80 6.45 1.02 4.68
C LYS A 80 5.95 -0.33 5.23
N ASN A 81 5.98 -1.38 4.43
CA ASN A 81 5.52 -2.73 4.81
C ASN A 81 6.42 -3.84 4.25
N PRO A 82 7.73 -3.81 4.53
CA PRO A 82 8.71 -4.68 3.85
C PRO A 82 8.47 -6.18 4.11
N ASN A 83 7.80 -6.51 5.22
CA ASN A 83 7.48 -7.90 5.60
C ASN A 83 6.06 -8.33 5.16
N SER A 84 5.25 -7.43 4.59
CA SER A 84 3.87 -7.75 4.17
C SER A 84 3.68 -7.70 2.66
N PHE A 85 4.47 -6.92 1.94
CA PHE A 85 4.33 -6.76 0.50
C PHE A 85 5.65 -6.88 -0.25
N THR A 86 5.56 -7.26 -1.52
CA THR A 86 6.67 -7.20 -2.47
C THR A 86 6.16 -6.81 -3.85
N VAL A 87 7.03 -6.24 -4.68
CA VAL A 87 6.77 -6.00 -6.10
C VAL A 87 7.46 -7.08 -6.91
N ARG A 88 6.73 -7.73 -7.81
CA ARG A 88 7.28 -8.69 -8.79
C ARG A 88 7.06 -8.20 -10.20
N PHE A 89 7.91 -8.60 -11.12
CA PHE A 89 7.72 -8.37 -12.55
C PHE A 89 7.10 -9.62 -13.15
N ASN A 90 5.98 -9.46 -13.86
CA ASN A 90 5.30 -10.54 -14.55
C ASN A 90 5.68 -10.58 -16.03
#